data_AF-F0QXE0-F1
#
_entry.id   AF-F0QXE0-F1
#
_cell.length_a   1.000
_cell.length_b   1.000
_cell.length_c   1.000
_cell.angle_alpha   90.00
_cell.angle_beta   90.00
_cell.angle_gamma   90.00
#
_symmetry.space_group_name_H-M   'P 1'
#
loop_
_entity.id
_entity.type
_entity.pdbx_description
1 polymer ?
#
loop_
_entity_poly.entity_id
_entity_poly.type
_entity_poly.pdbx_seq_one_letter_code
_entity_poly.pdbx_strand_id
1 'polypeptide(L)'
;MGIKILHISDIHGDMHYIDSIGNIAENADAIVISGDFEDSEILNLLSNYGKPVYVVTGNMDPINIRTRIQRYLIEGRVILTGSIYLAGYPIGTETIKDLGSRLILVSHYPPYGTNVDMAWNGAHIGSKSVRKLIEEVKPLAVLCGHVHESRGVDRIGSTVIVNPGPLFNGYYAIINVDDNGNINAELSKL
;
A
#
# COMPACT_ATOMS: atom_id res chain seq x y z
N MET A 1 -16.52 13.16 -6.76
CA MET A 1 -16.67 11.72 -6.42
C MET A 1 -15.34 11.30 -5.85
N GLY A 2 -15.36 10.73 -4.65
CA GLY A 2 -14.16 10.22 -4.00
C GLY A 2 -13.47 9.11 -4.80
N ILE A 3 -12.31 8.68 -4.32
CA ILE A 3 -11.53 7.59 -4.89
C ILE A 3 -11.63 6.33 -4.02
N LYS A 4 -11.75 5.17 -4.66
CA LYS A 4 -11.70 3.85 -4.04
C LYS A 4 -10.46 3.08 -4.49
N ILE A 5 -9.63 2.67 -3.55
CA ILE A 5 -8.42 1.88 -3.81
C ILE A 5 -8.59 0.48 -3.22
N LEU A 6 -8.29 -0.54 -4.03
CA LEU A 6 -8.01 -1.88 -3.52
C LEU A 6 -6.56 -1.93 -3.07
N HIS A 7 -6.33 -2.15 -1.78
CA HIS A 7 -4.99 -2.31 -1.19
C HIS A 7 -4.75 -3.76 -0.82
N ILE A 8 -3.70 -4.34 -1.40
CA ILE A 8 -3.21 -5.69 -1.15
C ILE A 8 -1.71 -5.65 -0.86
N SER A 9 -1.20 -6.71 -0.23
CA SER A 9 0.22 -6.88 0.08
C SER A 9 0.54 -8.36 0.22
N ASP A 10 1.83 -8.70 0.18
CA ASP A 10 2.31 -10.02 0.59
C ASP A 10 1.51 -11.14 -0.13
N ILE A 11 1.65 -11.16 -1.45
CA ILE A 11 1.05 -12.16 -2.33
C ILE A 11 1.93 -13.41 -2.37
N HIS A 12 3.25 -13.26 -2.20
CA HIS A 12 4.24 -14.34 -2.14
C HIS A 12 4.17 -15.32 -3.34
N GLY A 13 3.94 -14.79 -4.55
CA GLY A 13 3.76 -15.60 -5.75
C GLY A 13 2.47 -16.43 -5.79
N ASP A 14 1.60 -16.34 -4.79
CA ASP A 14 0.39 -17.13 -4.68
C ASP A 14 -0.74 -16.59 -5.59
N MET A 15 -1.09 -17.39 -6.59
CA MET A 15 -2.13 -17.06 -7.56
C MET A 15 -3.55 -17.39 -7.07
N HIS A 16 -3.71 -18.10 -5.95
CA HIS A 16 -4.99 -18.67 -5.50
C HIS A 16 -6.11 -17.64 -5.39
N TYR A 17 -5.79 -16.43 -4.92
CA TYR A 17 -6.78 -15.39 -4.66
C TYR A 17 -6.87 -14.31 -5.75
N ILE A 18 -6.06 -14.37 -6.81
CA ILE A 18 -6.03 -13.35 -7.86
C ILE A 18 -7.39 -13.24 -8.56
N ASP A 19 -7.96 -14.37 -8.99
CA ASP A 19 -9.29 -14.37 -9.59
C ASP A 19 -10.39 -14.00 -8.59
N SER A 20 -10.22 -14.40 -7.33
CA SER A 20 -11.18 -14.13 -6.25
C SER A 20 -11.31 -12.63 -5.95
N ILE A 21 -10.25 -11.83 -6.14
CA ILE A 21 -10.33 -10.37 -6.00
C ILE A 21 -10.87 -9.67 -7.25
N GLY A 22 -11.14 -10.36 -8.36
CA GLY A 22 -11.49 -9.75 -9.65
C GLY A 22 -12.64 -8.77 -9.59
N ASN A 23 -13.79 -9.16 -9.02
CA ASN A 23 -14.94 -8.26 -8.85
C ASN A 23 -14.61 -7.06 -7.95
N ILE A 24 -13.74 -7.23 -6.95
CA ILE A 24 -13.33 -6.13 -6.06
C ILE A 24 -12.43 -5.16 -6.82
N ALA A 25 -11.48 -5.69 -7.60
CA ALA A 25 -10.57 -4.92 -8.44
C ALA A 25 -11.32 -4.11 -9.51
N GLU A 26 -12.27 -4.72 -10.21
CA GLU A 26 -13.08 -4.05 -11.25
C GLU A 26 -13.93 -2.90 -10.70
N ASN A 27 -14.33 -2.97 -9.42
CA ASN A 27 -15.10 -1.94 -8.74
C ASN A 27 -14.24 -0.88 -8.02
N ALA A 28 -12.92 -1.02 -8.03
CA ALA A 28 -11.97 -0.01 -7.55
C ALA A 28 -11.59 0.99 -8.66
N ASP A 29 -11.01 2.11 -8.27
CA ASP A 29 -10.42 3.10 -9.19
C ASP A 29 -8.93 2.83 -9.43
N ALA A 30 -8.25 2.19 -8.47
CA ALA A 30 -6.87 1.74 -8.58
C ALA A 30 -6.60 0.53 -7.68
N ILE A 31 -5.58 -0.24 -8.05
CA ILE A 31 -5.05 -1.36 -7.26
C ILE A 31 -3.65 -0.95 -6.77
N VAL A 32 -3.45 -0.95 -5.45
CA VAL A 32 -2.18 -0.60 -4.83
C VAL A 32 -1.61 -1.82 -4.11
N ILE A 33 -0.34 -2.11 -4.37
CA ILE A 33 0.37 -3.27 -3.85
C ILE A 33 1.57 -2.79 -3.04
N SER A 34 1.57 -3.06 -1.74
CA SER A 34 2.64 -2.65 -0.83
C SER A 34 3.78 -3.68 -0.72
N GLY A 35 4.16 -4.32 -1.83
CA GLY A 35 5.32 -5.22 -1.91
C GLY A 35 5.03 -6.70 -1.66
N ASP A 36 6.10 -7.48 -1.76
CA ASP A 36 6.14 -8.95 -1.60
C ASP A 36 5.14 -9.65 -2.54
N PHE A 37 5.19 -9.32 -3.82
CA PHE A 37 4.42 -9.99 -4.87
C PHE A 37 5.21 -11.12 -5.54
N GLU A 38 6.55 -11.04 -5.55
CA GLU A 38 7.56 -12.01 -6.02
C GLU A 38 7.52 -12.39 -7.50
N ASP A 39 6.34 -12.41 -8.13
CA ASP A 39 6.16 -12.67 -9.55
C ASP A 39 5.48 -11.50 -10.26
N SER A 40 6.17 -10.94 -11.26
CA SER A 40 5.64 -9.87 -12.09
C SER A 40 4.40 -10.28 -12.89
N GLU A 41 4.17 -11.58 -13.12
CA GLU A 41 2.98 -12.05 -13.82
C GLU A 41 1.70 -11.77 -13.03
N ILE A 42 1.77 -11.75 -11.69
CA ILE A 42 0.65 -11.31 -10.84
C ILE A 42 0.22 -9.89 -11.21
N LEU A 43 1.18 -8.99 -11.43
CA LEU A 43 0.89 -7.61 -11.81
C LEU A 43 0.22 -7.51 -13.19
N ASN A 44 0.62 -8.39 -14.12
CA ASN A 44 0.01 -8.50 -15.44
C ASN A 44 -1.45 -8.94 -15.32
N LEU A 45 -1.71 -9.99 -14.55
CA LEU A 45 -3.06 -10.48 -14.30
C LEU A 45 -3.95 -9.42 -13.65
N LEU A 46 -3.46 -8.75 -12.60
CA LEU A 46 -4.20 -7.67 -11.94
C LEU A 46 -4.51 -6.50 -12.88
N SER A 47 -3.60 -6.18 -13.81
CA SER A 47 -3.84 -5.13 -14.79
C SER A 47 -4.92 -5.48 -15.82
N ASN A 48 -5.26 -6.76 -16.00
CA ASN A 48 -6.32 -7.20 -16.91
C ASN A 48 -7.73 -6.83 -16.41
N TYR A 49 -7.90 -6.49 -15.12
CA TYR A 49 -9.16 -5.94 -14.59
C TYR A 49 -9.41 -4.48 -15.01
N GLY A 50 -8.57 -3.92 -15.88
CA GLY A 50 -8.80 -2.61 -16.50
C GLY A 50 -8.56 -1.41 -15.58
N LYS A 51 -7.89 -1.61 -14.44
CA LYS A 51 -7.55 -0.55 -13.48
C LYS A 51 -6.05 -0.29 -13.43
N PRO A 52 -5.64 0.96 -13.16
CA PRO A 52 -4.25 1.28 -12.83
C PRO A 52 -3.75 0.42 -11.66
N VAL A 53 -2.56 -0.15 -11.83
CA VAL A 53 -1.85 -0.92 -10.79
C VAL A 53 -0.60 -0.15 -10.39
N TYR A 54 -0.44 0.09 -9.10
CA TYR A 54 0.71 0.79 -8.52
C TYR A 54 1.40 -0.07 -7.48
N VAL A 55 2.73 -0.16 -7.54
CA VAL A 55 3.49 -1.02 -6.62
C VAL A 55 4.72 -0.33 -6.05
N VAL A 56 5.06 -0.71 -4.82
CA VAL A 56 6.42 -0.63 -4.28
C VAL A 56 6.95 -2.06 -4.10
N THR A 57 8.26 -2.21 -4.04
CA THR A 57 8.87 -3.54 -3.78
C THR A 57 8.96 -3.80 -2.28
N GLY A 58 8.83 -5.07 -1.91
CA GLY A 58 9.10 -5.61 -0.59
C GLY A 58 10.43 -6.37 -0.52
N ASN A 59 10.74 -6.93 0.64
CA ASN A 59 12.01 -7.61 0.87
C ASN A 59 12.10 -9.00 0.22
N MET A 60 10.97 -9.62 -0.14
CA MET A 60 10.96 -10.88 -0.87
C MET A 60 11.03 -10.67 -2.40
N ASP A 61 10.70 -9.48 -2.89
CA ASP A 61 10.75 -9.19 -4.32
C ASP A 61 12.19 -9.26 -4.87
N PRO A 62 12.46 -10.10 -5.88
CA PRO A 62 13.80 -10.24 -6.44
C PRO A 62 14.33 -8.92 -7.00
N ILE A 63 15.61 -8.59 -6.78
CA ILE A 63 16.17 -7.29 -7.18
C ILE A 63 16.02 -7.00 -8.69
N ASN A 64 16.05 -8.04 -9.52
CA ASN A 64 15.89 -7.94 -10.97
C ASN A 64 14.44 -7.75 -11.41
N ILE A 65 13.44 -7.91 -10.54
CA ILE A 65 12.02 -7.74 -10.88
C ILE A 65 11.72 -6.29 -11.26
N ARG A 66 12.45 -5.33 -10.67
CA ARG A 66 12.30 -3.89 -10.90
C ARG A 66 12.37 -3.51 -12.38
N THR A 67 13.20 -4.18 -13.17
CA THR A 67 13.32 -3.91 -14.61
C THR A 67 12.09 -4.39 -15.40
N ARG A 68 11.38 -5.41 -14.89
CA ARG A 68 10.17 -5.98 -15.50
C ARG A 68 8.91 -5.22 -15.13
N ILE A 69 8.90 -4.54 -13.97
CA ILE A 69 7.70 -3.92 -13.40
C ILE A 69 7.68 -2.38 -13.51
N GLN A 70 8.57 -1.79 -14.31
CA GLN A 70 8.70 -0.32 -14.44
C GLN A 70 7.39 0.41 -14.72
N ARG A 71 6.46 -0.22 -15.46
CA ARG A 71 5.15 0.36 -15.76
C ARG A 71 4.23 0.49 -14.54
N TYR A 72 4.45 -0.32 -13.50
CA TYR A 72 3.67 -0.35 -12.26
C TYR A 72 4.37 0.35 -11.10
N LEU A 73 5.70 0.41 -11.13
CA LEU A 73 6.55 0.88 -10.04
C LEU A 73 6.37 2.38 -9.78
N ILE A 74 6.05 2.73 -8.53
CA ILE A 74 5.88 4.11 -8.06
C ILE A 74 6.94 4.57 -7.05
N GLU A 75 7.93 3.73 -6.72
CA GLU A 75 9.02 4.12 -5.84
C GLU A 75 9.76 5.37 -6.35
N GLY A 76 9.93 6.36 -5.48
CA GLY A 76 10.54 7.65 -5.83
C GLY A 76 9.67 8.55 -6.70
N ARG A 77 8.41 8.19 -6.93
CA ARG A 77 7.48 8.91 -7.82
C ARG A 77 6.25 9.35 -7.05
N VAL A 78 5.64 10.42 -7.56
CA VAL A 78 4.32 10.92 -7.12
C VAL A 78 3.37 10.81 -8.30
N ILE A 79 2.23 10.15 -8.10
CA ILE A 79 1.19 9.94 -9.10
C ILE A 79 -0.10 10.62 -8.62
N LEU A 80 -0.70 11.46 -9.45
CA LEU A 80 -2.05 11.97 -9.20
C LEU A 80 -3.06 10.88 -9.57
N THR A 81 -3.90 10.50 -8.61
CA THR A 81 -4.94 9.49 -8.80
C THR A 81 -6.24 10.05 -8.23
N GLY A 82 -7.17 10.46 -9.11
CA GLY A 82 -8.34 11.23 -8.71
C GLY A 82 -7.95 12.58 -8.10
N SER A 83 -8.37 12.82 -6.86
CA SER A 83 -8.10 14.07 -6.12
C SER A 83 -6.86 14.01 -5.21
N ILE A 84 -6.28 12.82 -5.03
CA ILE A 84 -5.14 12.54 -4.14
C ILE A 84 -3.86 12.24 -4.91
N TYR A 85 -2.75 12.28 -4.18
CA TYR A 85 -1.44 11.84 -4.66
C TYR A 85 -1.07 10.51 -4.02
N LEU A 86 -0.62 9.55 -4.81
CA LEU A 86 0.09 8.36 -4.36
C LEU A 86 1.60 8.60 -4.47
N ALA A 87 2.37 8.31 -3.42
CA ALA A 87 3.82 8.33 -3.50
C ALA A 87 4.44 7.01 -3.02
N GLY A 88 5.34 6.43 -3.81
CA GLY A 88 6.03 5.19 -3.44
C GLY A 88 7.32 5.46 -2.69
N TYR A 89 7.46 4.91 -1.49
CA TYR A 89 8.70 4.89 -0.73
C TYR A 89 9.70 3.87 -1.33
N PRO A 90 11.01 4.17 -1.42
CA PRO A 90 11.70 5.36 -0.91
C PRO A 90 11.43 6.61 -1.75
N ILE A 91 11.16 7.72 -1.07
CA ILE A 91 10.96 9.04 -1.69
C ILE A 91 11.51 10.13 -0.77
N GLY A 92 12.05 11.21 -1.35
CA GLY A 92 12.61 12.32 -0.58
C GLY A 92 11.54 13.21 0.03
N THR A 93 11.74 13.66 1.28
CA THR A 93 10.82 14.57 1.99
C THR A 93 10.48 15.81 1.17
N GLU A 94 11.49 16.45 0.57
CA GLU A 94 11.31 17.67 -0.24
C GLU A 94 10.37 17.49 -1.43
N THR A 95 10.25 16.27 -1.96
CA THR A 95 9.36 15.95 -3.09
C THR A 95 7.89 15.93 -2.67
N ILE A 96 7.59 15.67 -1.39
CA ILE A 96 6.23 15.39 -0.92
C ILE A 96 5.76 16.28 0.24
N LYS A 97 6.65 17.09 0.83
CA LYS A 97 6.37 17.90 2.03
C LYS A 97 5.16 18.82 1.91
N ASP A 98 4.88 19.32 0.71
CA ASP A 98 3.78 20.27 0.46
C ASP A 98 2.45 19.57 0.08
N LEU A 99 2.43 18.23 -0.01
CA LEU A 99 1.23 17.48 -0.39
C LEU A 99 0.32 17.18 0.82
N GLY A 100 0.89 17.07 2.03
CA GLY A 100 0.17 16.95 3.30
C GLY A 100 -1.01 15.97 3.26
N SER A 101 -2.20 16.45 3.64
CA SER A 101 -3.44 15.65 3.71
C SER A 101 -4.04 15.23 2.35
N ARG A 102 -3.37 15.52 1.23
CA ARG A 102 -3.72 15.00 -0.09
C ARG A 102 -2.86 13.82 -0.50
N LEU A 103 -1.92 13.41 0.34
CA LEU A 103 -0.95 12.36 0.06
C LEU A 103 -1.32 11.04 0.73
N ILE A 104 -1.30 9.96 -0.05
CA ILE A 104 -1.16 8.60 0.46
C ILE A 104 0.25 8.12 0.13
N LEU A 105 1.01 7.80 1.18
CA LEU A 105 2.33 7.17 1.04
C LEU A 105 2.14 5.65 0.92
N VAL A 106 2.86 5.02 0.00
CA VAL A 106 2.89 3.56 -0.14
C VAL A 106 4.30 3.11 0.22
N SER A 107 4.43 2.22 1.20
CA SER A 107 5.71 1.70 1.69
C SER A 107 5.52 0.24 2.03
N HIS A 108 6.43 -0.64 1.63
CA HIS A 108 6.33 -2.03 2.07
C HIS A 108 6.42 -2.14 3.60
N TYR A 109 7.42 -1.48 4.18
CA TYR A 109 7.61 -1.49 5.63
C TYR A 109 6.60 -0.58 6.33
N PRO A 110 5.88 -1.08 7.36
CA PRO A 110 5.05 -0.25 8.22
C PRO A 110 5.94 0.73 9.01
N PRO A 111 5.39 1.88 9.46
CA PRO A 111 6.13 2.78 10.32
C PRO A 111 6.41 2.16 11.70
N TYR A 112 7.61 2.41 12.22
CA TYR A 112 8.03 1.91 13.52
C TYR A 112 7.13 2.41 14.66
N GLY A 113 6.85 1.52 15.62
CA GLY A 113 6.16 1.87 16.87
C GLY A 113 4.66 2.11 16.68
N THR A 114 4.03 1.24 15.91
CA THR A 114 2.58 1.19 15.66
C THR A 114 2.05 -0.21 15.95
N ASN A 115 0.73 -0.36 16.01
CA ASN A 115 0.13 -1.69 16.17
C ASN A 115 0.27 -2.54 14.91
N VAL A 116 0.62 -1.95 13.77
CA VAL A 116 0.76 -2.66 12.48
C VAL A 116 2.19 -3.12 12.18
N ASP A 117 3.15 -2.87 13.08
CA ASP A 117 4.54 -3.32 12.94
C ASP A 117 5.01 -4.28 14.04
N MET A 118 4.08 -4.87 14.80
CA MET A 118 4.41 -5.81 15.89
C MET A 118 4.59 -7.23 15.37
N ALA A 119 5.76 -7.82 15.59
CA ALA A 119 5.96 -9.24 15.36
C ALA A 119 5.30 -10.08 16.48
N TRP A 120 5.15 -11.40 16.29
CA TRP A 120 4.59 -12.32 17.30
C TRP A 120 5.26 -12.27 18.67
N ASN A 121 6.54 -11.91 18.73
CA ASN A 121 7.28 -11.75 19.98
C ASN A 121 7.03 -10.39 20.68
N GLY A 122 6.11 -9.58 20.16
CA GLY A 122 5.79 -8.24 20.65
C GLY A 122 6.81 -7.16 20.28
N ALA A 123 7.82 -7.47 19.44
CA ALA A 123 8.79 -6.49 18.99
C ALA A 123 8.27 -5.68 17.82
N HIS A 124 8.53 -4.38 17.84
CA HIS A 124 8.32 -3.49 16.70
C HIS A 124 9.45 -3.68 15.67
N ILE A 125 9.09 -4.07 14.45
CA ILE A 125 10.02 -4.33 13.33
C ILE A 125 9.84 -3.37 12.16
N GLY A 126 9.02 -2.33 12.32
CA GLY A 126 8.76 -1.33 11.30
C GLY A 126 9.92 -0.38 11.03
N SER A 127 9.75 0.44 10.00
CA SER A 127 10.74 1.40 9.56
C SER A 127 10.67 2.72 10.33
N LYS A 128 11.79 3.06 10.98
CA LYS A 128 11.99 4.37 11.64
C LYS A 128 12.06 5.52 10.63
N SER A 129 12.55 5.28 9.41
CA SER A 129 12.61 6.33 8.38
C SER A 129 11.22 6.66 7.84
N VAL A 130 10.37 5.65 7.64
CA VAL A 130 8.95 5.85 7.26
C VAL A 130 8.22 6.59 8.38
N ARG A 131 8.44 6.20 9.65
CA ARG A 131 7.91 6.92 10.82
C ARG A 131 8.28 8.40 10.82
N LYS A 132 9.56 8.72 10.65
CA LYS A 132 10.05 10.10 10.58
C LYS A 132 9.41 10.88 9.42
N LEU A 133 9.30 10.26 8.25
CA LEU A 133 8.67 10.89 7.08
C LEU A 133 7.19 11.24 7.34
N ILE A 134 6.46 10.36 8.05
CA ILE A 134 5.07 10.62 8.46
C ILE A 134 4.99 11.81 9.41
N GLU A 135 5.87 11.90 10.40
CA GLU A 135 5.86 12.97 11.40
C GLU A 135 6.17 14.35 10.77
N GLU A 136 7.03 14.39 9.75
CA GLU A 136 7.39 15.59 9.00
C GLU A 136 6.30 16.01 7.99
N VAL A 137 5.83 15.07 7.16
CA VAL A 137 4.95 15.36 6.02
C VAL A 137 3.47 15.30 6.39
N LYS A 138 3.10 14.48 7.38
CA LYS A 138 1.72 14.24 7.83
C LYS A 138 0.79 13.85 6.68
N PRO A 139 1.10 12.78 5.92
CA PRO A 139 0.24 12.31 4.84
C PRO A 139 -1.16 11.98 5.35
N LEU A 140 -2.15 11.93 4.45
CA LEU A 140 -3.48 11.43 4.76
C LEU A 140 -3.41 9.99 5.27
N ALA A 141 -2.62 9.15 4.58
CA ALA A 141 -2.46 7.76 4.94
C ALA A 141 -1.11 7.16 4.54
N VAL A 142 -0.80 6.02 5.13
CA VAL A 142 0.28 5.11 4.71
C VAL A 142 -0.30 3.72 4.47
N LEU A 143 -0.08 3.20 3.27
CA LEU A 143 -0.42 1.83 2.88
C LEU A 143 0.85 0.97 2.95
N CYS A 144 0.81 -0.06 3.79
CA CYS A 144 1.96 -0.94 4.08
C CYS A 144 1.61 -2.41 4.21
N GLY A 145 2.63 -3.26 4.37
CA GLY A 145 2.52 -4.71 4.52
C GLY A 145 3.58 -5.26 5.47
N HIS A 146 4.36 -6.25 5.01
CA HIS A 146 5.56 -6.80 5.66
C HIS A 146 5.30 -7.66 6.90
N VAL A 147 4.50 -7.17 7.87
CA VAL A 147 4.26 -7.86 9.14
C VAL A 147 2.92 -8.57 9.07
N HIS A 148 2.95 -9.86 8.70
CA HIS A 148 1.77 -10.65 8.36
C HIS A 148 0.76 -10.78 9.50
N GLU A 149 1.26 -10.87 10.72
CA GLU A 149 0.48 -11.01 11.94
C GLU A 149 -0.13 -9.70 12.44
N SER A 150 0.33 -8.56 11.92
CA SER A 150 -0.07 -7.22 12.34
C SER A 150 -0.97 -6.53 11.32
N ARG A 151 -1.85 -7.31 10.70
CA ARG A 151 -3.00 -6.78 9.95
C ARG A 151 -3.80 -5.83 10.84
N GLY A 152 -4.01 -4.60 10.38
CA GLY A 152 -4.64 -3.58 11.21
C GLY A 152 -4.74 -2.21 10.57
N VAL A 153 -5.51 -1.35 11.23
CA VAL A 153 -5.53 0.09 10.99
C VAL A 153 -5.05 0.76 12.27
N ASP A 154 -4.09 1.66 12.15
CA ASP A 154 -3.57 2.45 13.27
C ASP A 154 -3.40 3.92 12.87
N ARG A 155 -2.91 4.77 13.77
CA ARG A 155 -2.68 6.18 13.50
C ARG A 155 -1.37 6.69 14.07
N ILE A 156 -0.76 7.61 13.34
CA ILE A 156 0.31 8.49 13.84
C ILE A 156 -0.19 9.92 13.67
N GLY A 157 -0.61 10.55 14.77
CA GLY A 157 -1.31 11.83 14.72
C GLY A 157 -2.57 11.73 13.85
N SER A 158 -2.66 12.54 12.78
CA SER A 158 -3.77 12.52 11.83
C SER A 158 -3.64 11.46 10.74
N THR A 159 -2.45 10.93 10.50
CA THR A 159 -2.17 9.97 9.42
C THR A 159 -2.74 8.59 9.75
N VAL A 160 -3.54 8.03 8.84
CA VAL A 160 -4.03 6.64 8.93
C VAL A 160 -2.98 5.67 8.43
N ILE A 161 -2.66 4.63 9.18
CA ILE A 161 -1.74 3.57 8.78
C ILE A 161 -2.56 2.31 8.51
N VAL A 162 -2.38 1.69 7.35
CA VAL A 162 -3.14 0.50 6.94
C VAL A 162 -2.18 -0.62 6.57
N ASN A 163 -2.31 -1.74 7.26
CA ASN A 163 -1.74 -3.03 6.86
C ASN A 163 -2.91 -3.98 6.54
N PRO A 164 -3.11 -4.38 5.27
CA PRO A 164 -4.26 -5.16 4.85
C PRO A 164 -4.17 -6.60 5.36
N GLY A 165 -2.97 -7.04 5.76
CA GLY A 165 -2.61 -8.44 5.92
C GLY A 165 -2.26 -9.08 4.57
N PRO A 166 -1.71 -10.30 4.61
CA PRO A 166 -1.23 -10.98 3.40
C PRO A 166 -2.37 -11.47 2.51
N LEU A 167 -2.24 -11.21 1.21
CA LEU A 167 -3.21 -11.67 0.22
C LEU A 167 -3.17 -13.19 0.06
N PHE A 168 -2.04 -13.87 0.29
CA PHE A 168 -2.01 -15.34 0.27
C PHE A 168 -2.90 -15.97 1.36
N ASN A 169 -3.33 -15.20 2.38
CA ASN A 169 -4.34 -15.61 3.36
C ASN A 169 -5.75 -15.06 3.05
N GLY A 170 -5.95 -14.48 1.87
CA GLY A 170 -7.20 -13.88 1.41
C GLY A 170 -7.49 -12.49 1.97
N TYR A 171 -6.54 -11.85 2.67
CA TYR A 171 -6.77 -10.54 3.25
C TYR A 171 -6.52 -9.40 2.26
N TYR A 172 -7.33 -8.35 2.40
CA TYR A 172 -7.19 -7.11 1.63
C TYR A 172 -7.80 -5.93 2.41
N ALA A 173 -7.59 -4.72 1.91
CA ALA A 173 -8.26 -3.52 2.41
C ALA A 173 -8.89 -2.71 1.27
N ILE A 174 -10.00 -2.02 1.57
CA ILE A 174 -10.58 -1.00 0.71
C ILE A 174 -10.34 0.36 1.33
N ILE A 175 -9.72 1.25 0.57
CA ILE A 175 -9.44 2.62 1.00
C ILE A 175 -10.36 3.56 0.21
N ASN A 176 -11.27 4.22 0.90
CA ASN A 176 -12.13 5.25 0.32
C ASN A 176 -11.65 6.62 0.79
N VAL A 177 -11.40 7.53 -0.14
CA VAL A 177 -11.15 8.94 0.18
C VAL A 177 -12.22 9.78 -0.49
N ASP A 178 -12.98 10.54 0.31
CA ASP A 178 -14.03 11.42 -0.23
C ASP A 178 -13.48 12.73 -0.81
N ASP A 179 -14.35 13.53 -1.43
CA ASP A 179 -13.97 14.81 -2.04
C ASP A 179 -13.50 15.86 -1.01
N ASN A 180 -13.79 15.65 0.27
CA ASN A 180 -13.36 16.52 1.38
C ASN A 180 -12.00 16.07 1.96
N GLY A 181 -11.41 15.00 1.44
CA GLY A 181 -10.17 14.43 1.94
C GLY A 181 -10.33 13.57 3.20
N ASN A 182 -11.55 13.14 3.54
CA ASN A 182 -11.76 12.17 4.61
C ASN A 182 -11.45 10.77 4.10
N ILE A 183 -10.72 9.99 4.89
CA ILE A 183 -10.35 8.61 4.58
C ILE A 183 -11.10 7.62 5.47
N ASN A 184 -11.58 6.54 4.86
CA ASN A 184 -12.04 5.32 5.52
C ASN A 184 -11.25 4.12 4.96
N ALA A 185 -10.67 3.32 5.85
CA ALA A 185 -9.97 2.09 5.52
C ALA A 185 -10.72 0.89 6.12
N GLU A 186 -11.18 -0.02 5.27
CA GLU A 186 -11.93 -1.21 5.66
C GLU A 186 -11.11 -2.47 5.37
N LEU A 187 -10.75 -3.21 6.42
CA LEU A 187 -10.06 -4.49 6.29
C LEU A 187 -11.07 -5.60 6.04
N SER A 188 -10.84 -6.42 5.01
CA SER A 188 -11.73 -7.53 4.65
C SER A 188 -10.94 -8.82 4.35
N LYS A 189 -11.68 -9.90 4.10
CA LYS A 189 -11.16 -11.23 3.74
C LYS A 189 -12.06 -11.85 2.67
N LEU A 190 -11.45 -12.54 1.71
CA LEU A 190 -12.13 -13.39 0.73
C LEU A 190 -12.75 -14.65 1.34
#